data_AF-A0A0D3LNP7-F1
#
_entry.id   AF-A0A0D3LNP7-F1
#
_cell.length_a   1.000
_cell.length_b   1.000
_cell.length_c   1.000
_cell.angle_alpha   90.00
_cell.angle_beta   90.00
_cell.angle_gamma   90.00
#
_symmetry.space_group_name_H-M   'P 1'
#
loop_
_entity.id
_entity.type
_entity.pdbx_description
1 polymer ?
#
loop_
_entity_poly.entity_id
_entity_poly.type
_entity_poly.pdbx_seq_one_letter_code
_entity_poly.pdbx_strand_id
1 'polypeptide(L)'
;MRGGLSLFLLGGILLSDGAAAQSPLPLNDLSAFRDPAKSWQIAGGVGADLNRPNKLNVSSGSGILVNQPDKKNKGKDLITNFEHGDLDLELDFMMAPGSNSGIYLQGLYEIQLEDSWGVKVPTPANNGGVYERWDESRPKGQQGYQGYAPRQNVSKAPGLWQHLKISFQAPRFDTGGRKTENARLLQVVLNGVLIHENVELLGPTRGAISNEERPTGPLRIQGDHGPIALRNVVITNFDKPRPELTDLRYTIYEGSFETEPHYDSLPPEAEGSSVVLTSNLSPLPKKFLIRYQGTLKVQEPGEYRFKMQVPGGAGYVKVGDDYAIRLSRYNPGGAITLPAGDFPFELVYSKFVDWDAPALGLSVAGPGIRDYIISDEVTSRGVPVDPILVTASDIPVLRSFMDIPMDGKQGGYRITHAINVGSQEQVHYTYDLDHGTLVQVWRGGFLDATPMWHDRGDGSSRPTGAVQQLAAPVLSLARLSSPQANWVSDTTGSGFRSRGYVLDANGFPTFHYLAWGTAVQDIIRPLDKGQGLRRELQLQNAADGLYVKIAEGAAIESAEKGRFLVDGKSYYLQLDDAGGAKPQVRSSAGRQELLVPVRNRLVYSIIF
;
A
#
# COMPACT_ATOMS: atom_id res chain seq x y z
N MET A 1 -2.79 -9.10 -61.79
CA MET A 1 -1.56 -9.31 -60.99
C MET A 1 -1.91 -9.13 -59.52
N ARG A 2 -1.56 -10.11 -58.70
CA ARG A 2 -1.97 -10.25 -57.30
C ARG A 2 -1.25 -9.20 -56.44
N GLY A 3 -2.01 -8.33 -55.76
CA GLY A 3 -1.49 -7.47 -54.70
C GLY A 3 -1.73 -8.14 -53.35
N GLY A 4 -0.65 -8.56 -52.68
CA GLY A 4 -0.71 -9.17 -51.35
C GLY A 4 -0.87 -8.10 -50.28
N LEU A 5 -1.97 -8.17 -49.52
CA LEU A 5 -2.12 -7.50 -48.24
C LEU A 5 -1.22 -8.22 -47.22
N SER A 6 -0.18 -7.56 -46.72
CA SER A 6 0.56 -8.02 -45.54
C SER A 6 -0.13 -7.45 -44.29
N LEU A 7 -0.74 -8.36 -43.54
CA LEU A 7 -1.38 -8.11 -42.26
C LEU A 7 -0.28 -8.05 -41.17
N PHE A 8 0.13 -6.85 -40.75
CA PHE A 8 0.99 -6.71 -39.58
C PHE A 8 0.13 -6.89 -38.32
N LEU A 9 0.16 -8.10 -37.74
CA LEU A 9 -0.27 -8.32 -36.35
C LEU A 9 0.73 -7.60 -35.43
N LEU A 10 0.33 -6.45 -34.87
CA LEU A 10 0.96 -5.93 -33.66
C LEU A 10 0.56 -6.84 -32.50
N GLY A 11 1.38 -7.86 -32.21
CA GLY A 11 1.38 -8.51 -30.92
C GLY A 11 1.95 -7.54 -29.89
N GLY A 12 1.07 -6.98 -29.06
CA GLY A 12 1.49 -6.25 -27.87
C GLY A 12 2.18 -7.22 -26.91
N ILE A 13 3.50 -7.13 -26.83
CA ILE A 13 4.27 -7.76 -25.76
C ILE A 13 3.95 -6.95 -24.51
N LEU A 14 3.09 -7.51 -23.67
CA LEU A 14 2.98 -7.11 -22.27
C LEU A 14 4.38 -7.30 -21.66
N LEU A 15 5.05 -6.19 -21.37
CA LEU A 15 6.23 -6.17 -20.52
C LEU A 15 5.77 -6.64 -19.13
N SER A 16 5.88 -7.94 -18.88
CA SER A 16 5.80 -8.48 -17.53
C SER A 16 6.98 -7.92 -16.75
N ASP A 17 6.71 -7.21 -15.66
CA ASP A 17 7.72 -6.87 -14.65
C ASP A 17 8.39 -8.17 -14.19
N GLY A 18 9.60 -8.43 -14.68
CA GLY A 18 10.47 -9.51 -14.23
C GLY A 18 11.03 -9.18 -12.84
N ALA A 19 10.16 -8.91 -11.87
CA ALA A 19 10.52 -8.65 -10.51
C ALA A 19 10.79 -9.97 -9.78
N ALA A 20 11.95 -10.07 -9.11
CA ALA A 20 12.39 -11.13 -8.19
C ALA A 20 11.41 -12.31 -8.04
N ALA A 21 11.72 -13.48 -8.62
CA ALA A 21 10.89 -14.69 -8.72
C ALA A 21 9.71 -14.78 -7.73
N GLN A 22 8.63 -14.05 -8.03
CA GLN A 22 7.42 -14.05 -7.24
C GLN A 22 6.77 -15.43 -7.40
N SER A 23 6.67 -16.15 -6.30
CA SER A 23 6.09 -17.49 -6.28
C SER A 23 4.71 -17.40 -5.64
N PRO A 24 3.61 -17.38 -6.42
CA PRO A 24 2.28 -17.48 -5.86
C PRO A 24 2.12 -18.84 -5.18
N LEU A 25 1.61 -18.87 -3.95
CA LEU A 25 1.25 -20.11 -3.29
C LEU A 25 -0.05 -20.64 -3.92
N PRO A 26 -0.04 -21.80 -4.61
CA PRO A 26 -1.22 -22.28 -5.30
C PRO A 26 -2.29 -22.70 -4.29
N LEU A 27 -3.45 -22.06 -4.34
CA LEU A 27 -4.61 -22.35 -3.47
C LEU A 27 -5.67 -23.17 -4.21
N ASN A 28 -5.22 -24.21 -4.93
CA ASN A 28 -6.08 -25.16 -5.64
C ASN A 28 -6.45 -26.37 -4.77
N ASP A 29 -5.57 -26.74 -3.85
CA ASP A 29 -5.74 -27.77 -2.84
C ASP A 29 -4.88 -27.43 -1.60
N LEU A 30 -4.78 -28.34 -0.64
CA LEU A 30 -4.00 -28.15 0.59
C LEU A 30 -2.61 -28.83 0.55
N SER A 31 -2.14 -29.29 -0.63
CA SER A 31 -0.89 -30.05 -0.77
C SER A 31 0.36 -29.25 -0.43
N ALA A 32 0.28 -27.92 -0.40
CA ALA A 32 1.37 -27.04 0.01
C ALA A 32 1.60 -27.02 1.55
N PHE A 33 0.75 -27.71 2.32
CA PHE A 33 0.75 -27.65 3.79
C PHE A 33 0.90 -29.02 4.43
N ARG A 34 1.45 -29.02 5.66
CA ARG A 34 1.68 -30.19 6.50
C ARG A 34 0.41 -30.52 7.30
N ASP A 35 -0.15 -31.70 7.10
CA ASP A 35 -1.26 -32.28 7.88
C ASP A 35 -2.42 -31.31 8.23
N PRO A 36 -3.08 -30.70 7.23
CA PRO A 36 -4.18 -29.76 7.46
C PRO A 36 -5.31 -30.42 8.26
N ALA A 37 -5.78 -29.74 9.31
CA ALA A 37 -6.97 -30.16 10.04
C ALA A 37 -8.26 -29.96 9.21
N LYS A 38 -9.34 -30.64 9.60
CA LYS A 38 -10.66 -30.55 8.93
C LYS A 38 -11.30 -29.16 8.97
N SER A 39 -10.79 -28.24 9.78
CA SER A 39 -11.22 -26.84 9.78
C SER A 39 -10.70 -26.07 8.56
N TRP A 40 -9.67 -26.57 7.89
CA TRP A 40 -9.08 -25.97 6.69
C TRP A 40 -9.68 -26.54 5.42
N GLN A 41 -9.98 -25.67 4.46
CA GLN A 41 -10.53 -26.03 3.16
C GLN A 41 -10.16 -25.00 2.09
N ILE A 42 -10.27 -25.41 0.82
CA ILE A 42 -10.21 -24.51 -0.33
C ILE A 42 -11.62 -24.12 -0.76
N ALA A 43 -11.80 -22.85 -1.13
CA ALA A 43 -13.06 -22.27 -1.54
C ALA A 43 -12.90 -21.36 -2.76
N GLY A 44 -14.01 -21.12 -3.48
CA GLY A 44 -14.08 -20.13 -4.56
C GLY A 44 -14.67 -18.79 -4.13
N GLY A 45 -15.39 -18.77 -3.00
CA GLY A 45 -15.97 -17.56 -2.45
C GLY A 45 -16.10 -17.64 -0.93
N VAL A 46 -15.92 -16.50 -0.29
CA VAL A 46 -16.04 -16.35 1.17
C VAL A 46 -16.68 -15.01 1.52
N GLY A 47 -17.48 -14.95 2.57
CA GLY A 47 -18.01 -13.71 3.13
C GLY A 47 -18.31 -13.85 4.61
N ALA A 48 -18.50 -12.72 5.30
CA ALA A 48 -18.90 -12.69 6.70
C ALA A 48 -20.19 -11.88 6.89
N ASP A 49 -20.98 -12.23 7.90
CA ASP A 49 -22.08 -11.41 8.39
C ASP A 49 -21.62 -10.69 9.65
N LEU A 50 -21.62 -9.35 9.62
CA LEU A 50 -21.21 -8.49 10.75
C LEU A 50 -21.97 -8.81 12.06
N ASN A 51 -23.16 -9.41 11.98
CA ASN A 51 -23.96 -9.76 13.15
C ASN A 51 -23.74 -11.20 13.65
N ARG A 52 -22.90 -11.99 12.98
CA ARG A 52 -22.61 -13.38 13.32
C ARG A 52 -21.12 -13.55 13.61
N PRO A 53 -20.71 -13.41 14.88
CA PRO A 53 -19.31 -13.54 15.24
C PRO A 53 -18.79 -14.95 14.95
N ASN A 54 -17.51 -15.05 14.61
CA ASN A 54 -16.81 -16.32 14.41
C ASN A 54 -17.46 -17.25 13.36
N LYS A 55 -18.02 -16.67 12.29
CA LYS A 55 -18.57 -17.45 11.18
C LYS A 55 -18.30 -16.80 9.82
N LEU A 56 -17.70 -17.58 8.93
CA LEU A 56 -17.60 -17.32 7.50
C LEU A 56 -18.63 -18.16 6.75
N ASN A 57 -19.16 -17.58 5.68
CA ASN A 57 -19.98 -18.25 4.68
C ASN A 57 -19.07 -18.59 3.50
N VAL A 58 -19.03 -19.86 3.11
CA VAL A 58 -18.09 -20.38 2.12
C VAL A 58 -18.86 -20.99 0.95
N SER A 59 -18.40 -20.74 -0.27
CA SER A 59 -18.90 -21.38 -1.49
C SER A 59 -17.82 -22.18 -2.20
N SER A 60 -18.21 -23.29 -2.80
CA SER A 60 -17.32 -24.18 -3.55
C SER A 60 -16.55 -23.46 -4.66
N GLY A 61 -15.34 -23.92 -4.93
CA GLY A 61 -14.43 -23.40 -5.96
C GLY A 61 -12.98 -23.43 -5.46
N SER A 62 -12.09 -22.65 -6.08
CA SER A 62 -10.67 -22.57 -5.73
C SER A 62 -10.16 -21.14 -5.62
N GLY A 63 -8.94 -20.99 -5.09
CA GLY A 63 -8.25 -19.69 -4.98
C GLY A 63 -8.31 -19.03 -3.60
N ILE A 64 -9.09 -19.58 -2.66
CA ILE A 64 -9.21 -19.07 -1.29
C ILE A 64 -8.94 -20.20 -0.29
N LEU A 65 -7.96 -20.00 0.58
CA LEU A 65 -7.72 -20.86 1.74
C LEU A 65 -8.59 -20.37 2.90
N VAL A 66 -9.42 -21.24 3.47
CA VAL A 66 -10.33 -20.89 4.58
C VAL A 66 -10.08 -21.79 5.77
N ASN A 67 -9.93 -21.19 6.94
CA ASN A 67 -10.08 -21.85 8.23
C ASN A 67 -11.46 -21.53 8.80
N GLN A 68 -12.22 -22.55 9.20
CA GLN A 68 -13.48 -22.40 9.92
C GLN A 68 -13.54 -23.42 11.07
N PRO A 69 -12.89 -23.12 12.21
CA PRO A 69 -13.04 -23.94 13.40
C PRO A 69 -14.48 -23.92 13.90
N ASP A 70 -14.96 -25.07 14.37
CA ASP A 70 -16.26 -25.21 15.03
C ASP A 70 -16.21 -26.27 16.15
N LYS A 71 -17.37 -26.61 16.71
CA LYS A 71 -17.46 -27.62 17.78
C LYS A 71 -17.04 -29.02 17.34
N LYS A 72 -17.29 -29.39 16.08
CA LYS A 72 -17.00 -30.70 15.46
C LYS A 72 -15.59 -30.73 14.84
N ASN A 73 -15.20 -29.65 14.18
CA ASN A 73 -13.92 -29.49 13.51
C ASN A 73 -13.08 -28.50 14.31
N LYS A 74 -12.31 -29.01 15.29
CA LYS A 74 -11.39 -28.18 16.06
C LYS A 74 -10.32 -27.59 15.14
N GLY A 75 -10.02 -26.32 15.38
CA GLY A 75 -8.94 -25.63 14.68
C GLY A 75 -7.57 -26.18 15.08
N LYS A 76 -6.64 -26.13 14.14
CA LYS A 76 -5.22 -26.43 14.31
C LYS A 76 -4.44 -25.52 13.38
N ASP A 77 -3.25 -25.11 13.79
CA ASP A 77 -2.37 -24.33 12.94
C ASP A 77 -2.01 -25.05 11.64
N LEU A 78 -1.81 -24.26 10.60
CA LEU A 78 -1.40 -24.72 9.28
C LEU A 78 0.05 -24.32 9.03
N ILE A 79 0.88 -25.28 8.60
CA ILE A 79 2.31 -25.08 8.41
C ILE A 79 2.65 -25.39 6.95
N THR A 80 3.44 -24.53 6.30
CA THR A 80 3.85 -24.74 4.90
C THR A 80 4.89 -25.86 4.77
N ASN A 81 4.90 -26.54 3.62
CA ASN A 81 5.95 -27.49 3.29
C ASN A 81 7.30 -26.78 3.07
N PHE A 82 7.28 -25.66 2.35
CA PHE A 82 8.47 -24.85 2.10
C PHE A 82 8.95 -24.13 3.37
N GLU A 83 10.23 -23.77 3.37
CA GLU A 83 10.89 -22.94 4.38
C GLU A 83 11.55 -21.73 3.70
N HIS A 84 11.73 -20.64 4.43
CA HIS A 84 12.29 -19.39 3.92
C HIS A 84 13.30 -18.77 4.90
N GLY A 85 14.25 -18.02 4.34
CA GLY A 85 15.09 -17.06 5.06
C GLY A 85 14.49 -15.65 4.95
N ASP A 86 15.23 -14.73 4.34
CA ASP A 86 14.71 -13.42 3.96
C ASP A 86 13.56 -13.56 2.95
N LEU A 87 12.50 -12.79 3.16
CA LEU A 87 11.24 -12.94 2.46
C LEU A 87 10.52 -11.59 2.29
N ASP A 88 9.93 -11.37 1.13
CA ASP A 88 8.74 -10.53 1.02
C ASP A 88 7.49 -11.39 0.87
N LEU A 89 6.50 -11.15 1.72
CA LEU A 89 5.22 -11.82 1.73
C LEU A 89 4.11 -10.80 1.46
N GLU A 90 3.31 -11.05 0.44
CA GLU A 90 2.13 -10.26 0.11
C GLU A 90 0.90 -11.19 0.08
N LEU A 91 -0.19 -10.78 0.73
CA LEU A 91 -1.43 -11.56 0.76
C LEU A 91 -2.64 -10.69 1.05
N ASP A 92 -3.81 -11.19 0.66
CA ASP A 92 -5.09 -10.69 1.14
C ASP A 92 -5.66 -11.63 2.21
N PHE A 93 -6.27 -11.06 3.24
CA PHE A 93 -6.96 -11.82 4.27
C PHE A 93 -8.34 -11.24 4.61
N MET A 94 -9.26 -12.09 5.04
CA MET A 94 -10.61 -11.72 5.49
C MET A 94 -10.92 -12.44 6.81
N MET A 95 -11.50 -11.72 7.76
CA MET A 95 -11.87 -12.23 9.07
C MET A 95 -13.39 -12.20 9.28
N ALA A 96 -13.91 -13.16 10.05
CA ALA A 96 -15.23 -13.04 10.66
C ALA A 96 -15.20 -12.03 11.83
N PRO A 97 -16.34 -11.44 12.24
CA PRO A 97 -16.38 -10.57 13.41
C PRO A 97 -15.89 -11.29 14.67
N GLY A 98 -15.04 -10.63 15.44
CA GLY A 98 -14.42 -11.14 16.67
C GLY A 98 -13.45 -12.30 16.47
N SER A 99 -12.95 -12.52 15.26
CA SER A 99 -11.99 -13.58 14.95
C SER A 99 -10.55 -13.14 15.23
N ASN A 100 -9.69 -14.13 15.50
CA ASN A 100 -8.27 -13.98 15.78
C ASN A 100 -7.49 -15.11 15.07
N SER A 101 -6.34 -14.75 14.50
CA SER A 101 -5.37 -15.62 13.84
C SER A 101 -4.00 -14.89 13.86
N GLY A 102 -3.01 -15.42 13.15
CA GLY A 102 -1.68 -14.84 13.09
C GLY A 102 -0.85 -15.50 12.00
N ILE A 103 0.07 -14.74 11.42
CA ILE A 103 1.07 -15.25 10.47
C ILE A 103 2.42 -15.24 11.16
N TYR A 104 3.02 -16.41 11.29
CA TYR A 104 4.32 -16.60 11.91
C TYR A 104 5.38 -16.77 10.84
N LEU A 105 6.28 -15.81 10.75
CA LEU A 105 7.46 -15.85 9.89
C LEU A 105 8.44 -16.86 10.50
N GLN A 106 8.93 -17.79 9.67
CA GLN A 106 9.74 -18.95 10.10
C GLN A 106 9.08 -19.83 11.18
N GLY A 107 7.77 -19.67 11.42
CA GLY A 107 7.04 -20.32 12.50
C GLY A 107 7.29 -19.70 13.88
N LEU A 108 8.03 -18.59 13.95
CA LEU A 108 8.54 -18.01 15.19
C LEU A 108 8.02 -16.61 15.51
N TYR A 109 7.86 -15.76 14.49
CA TYR A 109 7.55 -14.33 14.70
C TYR A 109 6.16 -13.99 14.19
N GLU A 110 5.22 -13.78 15.11
CA GLU A 110 3.83 -13.49 14.80
C GLU A 110 3.61 -12.04 14.37
N ILE A 111 3.03 -11.88 13.19
CA ILE A 111 2.22 -10.72 12.83
C ILE A 111 0.76 -11.08 13.11
N GLN A 112 0.17 -10.35 14.04
CA GLN A 112 -1.18 -10.61 14.53
C GLN A 112 -2.23 -10.30 13.47
N LEU A 113 -3.22 -11.19 13.32
CA LEU A 113 -4.42 -10.97 12.51
C LEU A 113 -5.64 -11.00 13.44
N GLU A 114 -6.23 -9.85 13.73
CA GLU A 114 -7.34 -9.73 14.69
C GLU A 114 -8.46 -8.87 14.09
N ASP A 115 -9.71 -9.17 14.41
CA ASP A 115 -10.78 -8.18 14.23
C ASP A 115 -10.55 -6.98 15.16
N SER A 116 -9.82 -6.00 14.65
CA SER A 116 -9.53 -4.73 15.32
C SER A 116 -10.36 -3.58 14.77
N TRP A 117 -11.47 -3.85 14.09
CA TRP A 117 -12.32 -2.79 13.53
C TRP A 117 -12.90 -1.89 14.62
N GLY A 118 -12.59 -0.59 14.56
CA GLY A 118 -12.99 0.40 15.55
C GLY A 118 -12.08 0.51 16.79
N VAL A 119 -10.97 -0.23 16.86
CA VAL A 119 -9.95 -0.03 17.90
C VAL A 119 -9.22 1.28 17.67
N LYS A 120 -9.23 2.20 18.65
CA LYS A 120 -8.57 3.52 18.52
C LYS A 120 -7.08 3.51 18.87
N VAL A 121 -6.73 2.78 19.93
CA VAL A 121 -5.37 2.68 20.44
C VAL A 121 -4.95 1.22 20.28
N PRO A 122 -4.20 0.88 19.22
CA PRO A 122 -3.80 -0.49 18.99
C PRO A 122 -2.73 -0.92 20.00
N THR A 123 -2.71 -2.22 20.27
CA THR A 123 -1.73 -2.91 21.11
C THR A 123 -0.98 -3.95 20.27
N PRO A 124 0.07 -4.60 20.80
CA PRO A 124 0.71 -5.74 20.13
C PRO A 124 -0.25 -6.91 19.78
N ALA A 125 -1.39 -6.99 20.47
CA ALA A 125 -2.44 -8.00 20.26
C ALA A 125 -3.49 -7.60 19.23
N ASN A 126 -3.36 -6.42 18.58
CA ASN A 126 -4.28 -5.99 17.54
C ASN A 126 -3.70 -6.21 16.14
N ASN A 127 -4.57 -6.12 15.13
CA ASN A 127 -4.25 -6.42 13.74
C ASN A 127 -2.99 -5.70 13.25
N GLY A 128 -2.06 -6.47 12.70
CA GLY A 128 -0.76 -5.99 12.26
C GLY A 128 0.26 -5.79 13.37
N GLY A 129 -0.07 -6.03 14.65
CA GLY A 129 0.89 -6.00 15.76
C GLY A 129 1.91 -7.13 15.69
N VAL A 130 3.10 -6.87 16.20
CA VAL A 130 4.08 -7.93 16.48
C VAL A 130 3.76 -8.46 17.88
N TYR A 131 3.33 -9.71 17.97
CA TYR A 131 2.83 -10.24 19.23
C TYR A 131 3.92 -10.35 20.29
N GLU A 132 3.50 -10.41 21.56
CA GLU A 132 4.43 -10.44 22.69
C GLU A 132 5.19 -11.77 22.77
N ARG A 133 6.42 -11.68 23.24
CA ARG A 133 7.14 -12.81 23.81
C ARG A 133 6.54 -13.12 25.19
N TRP A 134 6.74 -14.35 25.65
CA TRP A 134 6.15 -14.81 26.90
C TRP A 134 7.19 -15.39 27.85
N ASP A 135 7.14 -14.97 29.11
CA ASP A 135 7.96 -15.50 30.19
C ASP A 135 7.07 -15.78 31.41
N GLU A 136 6.83 -17.07 31.68
CA GLU A 136 5.98 -17.52 32.78
C GLU A 136 6.56 -17.20 34.17
N SER A 137 7.87 -16.96 34.27
CA SER A 137 8.53 -16.65 35.54
C SER A 137 8.28 -15.21 36.00
N ARG A 138 7.80 -14.34 35.10
CA ARG A 138 7.48 -12.95 35.41
C ARG A 138 6.22 -12.81 36.27
N PRO A 139 6.06 -11.67 36.98
CA PRO A 139 4.85 -11.39 37.74
C PRO A 139 3.58 -11.50 36.88
N LYS A 140 2.48 -11.93 37.50
CA LYS A 140 1.18 -12.01 36.83
C LYS A 140 0.77 -10.65 36.25
N GLY A 141 0.42 -10.63 34.97
CA GLY A 141 0.12 -9.41 34.21
C GLY A 141 1.34 -8.78 33.53
N GLN A 142 2.54 -9.33 33.70
CA GLN A 142 3.79 -8.83 33.09
C GLN A 142 4.53 -9.93 32.29
N GLN A 143 3.90 -11.09 32.09
CA GLN A 143 4.50 -12.21 31.36
C GLN A 143 4.70 -11.91 29.87
N GLY A 144 3.83 -11.09 29.30
CA GLY A 144 3.99 -10.54 27.96
C GLY A 144 5.05 -9.45 27.93
N TYR A 145 5.98 -9.51 26.99
CA TYR A 145 7.01 -8.49 26.81
C TYR A 145 7.50 -8.43 25.37
N GLN A 146 8.11 -7.29 24.99
CA GLN A 146 8.70 -7.09 23.65
C GLN A 146 7.71 -7.33 22.49
N GLY A 147 6.42 -7.06 22.71
CA GLY A 147 5.45 -6.89 21.63
C GLY A 147 5.45 -5.45 21.13
N TYR A 148 5.11 -5.26 19.86
CA TYR A 148 5.09 -3.95 19.21
C TYR A 148 3.71 -3.69 18.59
N ALA A 149 3.03 -2.65 19.07
CA ALA A 149 1.78 -2.21 18.48
C ALA A 149 2.03 -1.66 17.06
N PRO A 150 1.11 -1.85 16.10
CA PRO A 150 1.19 -1.15 14.82
C PRO A 150 1.11 0.36 15.06
N ARG A 151 1.79 1.16 14.22
CA ARG A 151 1.80 2.63 14.33
C ARG A 151 0.39 3.25 14.41
N GLN A 152 -0.59 2.63 13.77
CA GLN A 152 -1.99 3.03 13.78
C GLN A 152 -2.88 1.83 13.41
N ASN A 153 -4.15 1.88 13.82
CA ASN A 153 -5.13 0.90 13.35
C ASN A 153 -5.69 1.32 11.99
N VAL A 154 -5.45 0.47 11.00
CA VAL A 154 -5.91 0.64 9.61
C VAL A 154 -6.74 -0.55 9.15
N SER A 155 -7.33 -1.28 10.09
CA SER A 155 -8.17 -2.44 9.81
C SER A 155 -9.48 -2.01 9.13
N LYS A 156 -9.85 -2.75 8.09
CA LYS A 156 -11.19 -2.69 7.54
C LYS A 156 -12.21 -3.46 8.39
N ALA A 157 -13.50 -3.23 8.14
CA ALA A 157 -14.58 -3.99 8.77
C ALA A 157 -14.49 -5.51 8.47
N PRO A 158 -14.94 -6.40 9.39
CA PRO A 158 -14.97 -7.84 9.14
C PRO A 158 -15.77 -8.21 7.88
N GLY A 159 -15.33 -9.23 7.17
CA GLY A 159 -15.90 -9.62 5.88
C GLY A 159 -15.44 -8.79 4.68
N LEU A 160 -14.61 -7.77 4.89
CA LEU A 160 -13.87 -7.07 3.83
C LEU A 160 -12.46 -7.65 3.67
N TRP A 161 -11.91 -7.56 2.47
CA TRP A 161 -10.53 -7.99 2.22
C TRP A 161 -9.54 -6.94 2.69
N GLN A 162 -8.67 -7.37 3.61
CA GLN A 162 -7.48 -6.68 4.07
C GLN A 162 -6.31 -7.05 3.16
N HIS A 163 -5.36 -6.15 2.95
CA HIS A 163 -4.17 -6.39 2.14
C HIS A 163 -2.90 -6.17 2.97
N LEU A 164 -2.04 -7.18 3.08
CA LEU A 164 -0.86 -7.18 3.94
C LEU A 164 0.40 -7.43 3.10
N LYS A 165 1.41 -6.58 3.29
CA LYS A 165 2.77 -6.77 2.79
C LYS A 165 3.73 -6.80 3.97
N ILE A 166 4.60 -7.80 4.00
CA ILE A 166 5.64 -7.96 5.02
C ILE A 166 6.97 -8.10 4.30
N SER A 167 7.95 -7.30 4.72
CA SER A 167 9.34 -7.42 4.35
C SER A 167 10.17 -7.85 5.55
N PHE A 168 10.68 -9.08 5.47
CA PHE A 168 11.33 -9.78 6.57
C PHE A 168 12.78 -10.10 6.25
N GLN A 169 13.64 -9.87 7.24
CA GLN A 169 15.01 -10.33 7.32
C GLN A 169 15.10 -11.42 8.38
N ALA A 170 15.56 -12.61 7.99
CA ALA A 170 15.81 -13.73 8.90
C ALA A 170 17.02 -13.46 9.82
N PRO A 171 17.09 -14.11 11.00
CA PRO A 171 18.26 -14.00 11.86
C PRO A 171 19.51 -14.58 11.17
N ARG A 172 20.69 -14.08 11.53
CA ARG A 172 21.98 -14.53 10.98
C ARG A 172 22.78 -15.32 12.01
N PHE A 173 23.55 -16.27 11.52
CA PHE A 173 24.38 -17.15 12.35
C PHE A 173 25.76 -17.29 11.73
N ASP A 174 26.78 -17.43 12.57
CA ASP A 174 28.12 -17.78 12.13
C ASP A 174 28.22 -19.29 11.80
N THR A 175 29.39 -19.71 11.28
CA THR A 175 29.66 -21.10 10.94
C THR A 175 29.64 -22.06 12.15
N GLY A 176 29.75 -21.53 13.36
CA GLY A 176 29.62 -22.26 14.62
C GLY A 176 28.18 -22.35 15.14
N GLY A 177 27.20 -21.80 14.42
CA GLY A 177 25.80 -21.78 14.80
C GLY A 177 25.45 -20.73 15.87
N ARG A 178 26.35 -19.79 16.17
CA ARG A 178 26.04 -18.69 17.10
C ARG A 178 25.33 -17.58 16.35
N LYS A 179 24.23 -17.07 16.91
CA LYS A 179 23.48 -15.95 16.32
C LYS A 179 24.36 -14.69 16.28
N THR A 180 24.47 -14.08 15.10
CA THR A 180 25.24 -12.85 14.85
C THR A 180 24.33 -11.64 14.65
N GLU A 181 23.11 -11.84 14.16
CA GLU A 181 22.11 -10.78 13.98
C GLU A 181 20.70 -11.31 14.26
N ASN A 182 19.87 -10.45 14.85
CA ASN A 182 18.46 -10.75 15.10
C ASN A 182 17.63 -10.69 13.81
N ALA A 183 16.47 -11.35 13.83
CA ALA A 183 15.48 -11.17 12.79
C ALA A 183 14.91 -9.76 12.82
N ARG A 184 14.40 -9.27 11.70
CA ARG A 184 13.92 -7.89 11.57
C ARG A 184 12.76 -7.81 10.60
N LEU A 185 11.74 -7.03 10.98
CA LEU A 185 10.72 -6.56 10.06
C LEU A 185 11.24 -5.27 9.44
N LEU A 186 11.73 -5.35 8.22
CA LEU A 186 12.21 -4.17 7.49
C LEU A 186 11.03 -3.22 7.25
N GLN A 187 9.88 -3.77 6.87
CA GLN A 187 8.65 -3.03 6.63
C GLN A 187 7.43 -3.96 6.78
N VAL A 188 6.34 -3.44 7.36
CA VAL A 188 5.01 -4.07 7.29
C VAL A 188 4.01 -3.01 6.85
N VAL A 189 3.28 -3.29 5.77
CA VAL A 189 2.24 -2.42 5.22
C VAL A 189 0.90 -3.13 5.29
N LEU A 190 -0.09 -2.50 5.92
CA LEU A 190 -1.47 -3.00 5.98
C LEU A 190 -2.39 -1.98 5.33
N ASN A 191 -3.18 -2.43 4.34
CA ASN A 191 -4.11 -1.61 3.57
C ASN A 191 -3.49 -0.32 3.01
N GLY A 192 -2.25 -0.42 2.52
CA GLY A 192 -1.50 0.70 1.94
C GLY A 192 -0.81 1.61 2.95
N VAL A 193 -0.88 1.32 4.25
CA VAL A 193 -0.26 2.12 5.30
C VAL A 193 0.90 1.38 5.97
N LEU A 194 2.03 2.06 6.11
CA LEU A 194 3.21 1.59 6.84
C LEU A 194 2.91 1.51 8.34
N ILE A 195 2.80 0.28 8.88
CA ILE A 195 2.48 0.04 10.29
C ILE A 195 3.68 -0.40 11.14
N HIS A 196 4.73 -0.95 10.52
CA HIS A 196 6.03 -1.23 11.14
C HIS A 196 7.16 -0.94 10.17
N GLU A 197 8.28 -0.46 10.68
CA GLU A 197 9.48 -0.19 9.89
C GLU A 197 10.70 -0.46 10.75
N ASN A 198 11.64 -1.23 10.22
CA ASN A 198 12.92 -1.52 10.87
C ASN A 198 12.80 -2.07 12.31
N VAL A 199 11.79 -2.89 12.60
CA VAL A 199 11.55 -3.46 13.94
C VAL A 199 12.41 -4.68 14.15
N GLU A 200 13.30 -4.63 15.14
CA GLU A 200 14.15 -5.76 15.53
C GLU A 200 13.40 -6.75 16.43
N LEU A 201 13.48 -8.03 16.07
CA LEU A 201 12.81 -9.13 16.73
C LEU A 201 13.83 -9.91 17.58
N LEU A 202 13.75 -9.73 18.89
CA LEU A 202 14.76 -10.23 19.83
C LEU A 202 14.63 -11.73 20.15
N GLY A 203 13.63 -12.39 19.57
CA GLY A 203 13.39 -13.83 19.67
C GLY A 203 11.95 -14.20 19.36
N PRO A 204 11.59 -15.50 19.48
CA PRO A 204 10.27 -16.01 19.12
C PRO A 204 9.14 -15.38 19.94
N THR A 205 8.02 -15.10 19.28
CA THR A 205 6.79 -14.63 19.94
C THR A 205 6.05 -15.80 20.58
N ARG A 206 5.09 -15.50 21.46
CA ARG A 206 4.25 -16.53 22.07
C ARG A 206 3.56 -17.35 20.98
N GLY A 207 3.46 -18.67 21.20
CA GLY A 207 2.82 -19.58 20.25
C GLY A 207 3.74 -20.06 19.12
N ALA A 208 5.00 -19.62 19.07
CA ALA A 208 6.00 -20.14 18.12
C ALA A 208 6.10 -21.67 18.15
N ILE A 209 6.43 -22.28 16.99
CA ILE A 209 6.59 -23.74 16.87
C ILE A 209 7.79 -24.30 17.64
N SER A 210 8.74 -23.42 18.00
CA SER A 210 9.95 -23.72 18.75
C SER A 210 10.46 -22.43 19.43
N ASN A 211 11.30 -22.58 20.45
CA ASN A 211 12.06 -21.47 21.03
C ASN A 211 13.44 -21.29 20.38
N GLU A 212 13.82 -22.15 19.45
CA GLU A 212 15.10 -22.08 18.72
C GLU A 212 14.95 -21.28 17.42
N GLU A 213 15.74 -20.22 17.29
CA GLU A 213 15.88 -19.48 16.04
C GLU A 213 16.82 -20.21 15.07
N ARG A 214 16.52 -20.16 13.77
CA ARG A 214 17.31 -20.79 12.70
C ARG A 214 17.38 -19.88 11.47
N PRO A 215 18.36 -20.06 10.56
CA PRO A 215 18.44 -19.26 9.34
C PRO A 215 17.20 -19.38 8.44
N THR A 216 16.53 -20.54 8.45
CA THR A 216 15.30 -20.80 7.69
C THR A 216 14.21 -21.43 8.54
N GLY A 217 12.95 -21.24 8.15
CA GLY A 217 11.80 -21.93 8.75
C GLY A 217 10.52 -21.78 7.91
N PRO A 218 9.45 -22.53 8.22
CA PRO A 218 8.20 -22.49 7.45
C PRO A 218 7.38 -21.24 7.75
N LEU A 219 6.39 -20.92 6.93
CA LEU A 219 5.28 -20.07 7.40
C LEU A 219 4.34 -20.92 8.25
N ARG A 220 3.83 -20.34 9.34
CA ARG A 220 2.72 -20.89 10.12
C ARG A 220 1.56 -19.91 10.15
N ILE A 221 0.35 -20.42 9.91
CA ILE A 221 -0.90 -19.68 10.02
C ILE A 221 -1.66 -20.23 11.23
N GLN A 222 -1.94 -19.36 12.21
CA GLN A 222 -2.64 -19.77 13.42
C GLN A 222 -4.10 -20.12 13.10
N GLY A 223 -4.50 -21.34 13.47
CA GLY A 223 -5.75 -21.93 13.01
C GLY A 223 -6.71 -22.36 14.11
N ASP A 224 -6.34 -22.21 15.38
CA ASP A 224 -7.08 -22.68 16.54
C ASP A 224 -7.91 -21.59 17.25
N HIS A 225 -7.76 -20.32 16.89
CA HIS A 225 -8.41 -19.18 17.54
C HIS A 225 -9.71 -18.72 16.88
N GLY A 226 -9.75 -18.64 15.54
CA GLY A 226 -10.96 -18.20 14.85
C GLY A 226 -10.95 -18.38 13.33
N PRO A 227 -12.09 -18.08 12.66
CA PRO A 227 -12.19 -18.20 11.22
C PRO A 227 -11.45 -17.11 10.46
N ILE A 228 -10.68 -17.52 9.45
CA ILE A 228 -9.89 -16.65 8.59
C ILE A 228 -9.94 -17.18 7.15
N ALA A 229 -9.89 -16.28 6.18
CA ALA A 229 -9.67 -16.63 4.79
C ALA A 229 -8.47 -15.87 4.22
N LEU A 230 -7.67 -16.53 3.38
CA LEU A 230 -6.51 -15.97 2.71
C LEU A 230 -6.61 -16.21 1.20
N ARG A 231 -6.15 -15.25 0.41
CA ARG A 231 -5.99 -15.39 -1.04
C ARG A 231 -4.79 -14.56 -1.51
N ASN A 232 -4.43 -14.71 -2.79
CA ASN A 232 -3.35 -13.93 -3.42
C ASN A 232 -2.04 -13.96 -2.62
N VAL A 233 -1.70 -15.11 -2.04
CA VAL A 233 -0.49 -15.27 -1.25
C VAL A 233 0.70 -15.38 -2.20
N VAL A 234 1.55 -14.36 -2.20
CA VAL A 234 2.75 -14.25 -3.04
C VAL A 234 3.98 -14.14 -2.15
N ILE A 235 4.99 -14.94 -2.50
CA ILE A 235 6.23 -15.08 -1.74
C ILE A 235 7.38 -14.72 -2.68
N THR A 236 8.24 -13.82 -2.25
CA THR A 236 9.53 -13.53 -2.91
C THR A 236 10.65 -13.83 -1.94
N ASN A 237 11.41 -14.89 -2.22
CA ASN A 237 12.56 -15.28 -1.40
C ASN A 237 13.80 -14.49 -1.80
N PHE A 238 14.66 -14.20 -0.82
CA PHE A 238 15.95 -13.56 -1.04
C PHE A 238 17.08 -14.43 -0.47
N ASP A 239 17.43 -15.48 -1.20
CA ASP A 239 18.38 -16.52 -0.79
C ASP A 239 19.66 -16.54 -1.64
N LYS A 240 19.81 -15.58 -2.56
CA LYS A 240 20.94 -15.51 -3.48
C LYS A 240 22.02 -14.55 -2.98
N PRO A 241 23.30 -14.85 -3.22
CA PRO A 241 24.40 -13.97 -2.86
C PRO A 241 24.29 -12.64 -3.61
N ARG A 242 24.54 -11.55 -2.89
CA ARG A 242 24.60 -10.20 -3.44
C ARG A 242 25.78 -10.07 -4.41
N PRO A 243 25.67 -9.31 -5.52
CA PRO A 243 26.83 -8.99 -6.33
C PRO A 243 27.84 -8.14 -5.55
N GLU A 244 29.12 -8.33 -5.86
CA GLU A 244 30.23 -7.68 -5.16
C GLU A 244 30.96 -6.71 -6.09
N LEU A 245 31.23 -5.49 -5.62
CA LEU A 245 32.14 -4.57 -6.29
C LEU A 245 33.54 -4.72 -5.71
N THR A 246 34.51 -4.92 -6.59
CA THR A 246 35.93 -5.11 -6.23
C THR A 246 36.82 -4.26 -7.10
N ASP A 247 38.07 -4.05 -6.65
CA ASP A 247 39.11 -3.33 -7.40
C ASP A 247 38.72 -1.91 -7.83
N LEU A 248 37.89 -1.22 -7.03
CA LEU A 248 37.40 0.11 -7.35
C LEU A 248 38.52 1.15 -7.35
N ARG A 249 38.58 1.92 -8.43
CA ARG A 249 39.40 3.12 -8.60
C ARG A 249 38.52 4.29 -9.00
N TYR A 250 38.93 5.49 -8.62
CA TYR A 250 38.25 6.71 -9.01
C TYR A 250 39.21 7.70 -9.67
N THR A 251 38.67 8.50 -10.58
CA THR A 251 39.27 9.71 -11.11
C THR A 251 38.27 10.87 -10.98
N ILE A 252 38.73 12.01 -10.49
CA ILE A 252 37.97 13.25 -10.36
C ILE A 252 38.44 14.20 -11.45
N TYR A 253 37.52 14.84 -12.15
CA TYR A 253 37.78 15.91 -13.09
C TYR A 253 37.06 17.17 -12.63
N GLU A 254 37.75 18.30 -12.57
CA GLU A 254 37.11 19.60 -12.35
C GLU A 254 36.39 20.05 -13.64
N GLY A 255 35.15 20.54 -13.51
CA GLY A 255 34.42 21.12 -14.64
C GLY A 255 32.93 20.80 -14.66
N SER A 256 32.26 21.30 -15.68
CA SER A 256 30.81 21.16 -15.87
C SER A 256 30.53 20.24 -17.06
N PHE A 257 30.17 18.98 -16.81
CA PHE A 257 30.01 17.98 -17.85
C PHE A 257 28.56 17.48 -17.95
N GLU A 258 27.76 18.07 -18.84
CA GLU A 258 26.37 17.62 -19.05
C GLU A 258 26.26 16.38 -19.96
N THR A 259 27.34 16.06 -20.67
CA THR A 259 27.51 14.87 -21.52
C THR A 259 28.80 14.14 -21.14
N GLU A 260 28.91 12.86 -21.53
CA GLU A 260 30.14 12.09 -21.33
C GLU A 260 31.32 12.75 -22.09
N PRO A 261 32.42 13.14 -21.41
CA PRO A 261 33.57 13.75 -22.06
C PRO A 261 34.54 12.71 -22.63
N HIS A 262 35.47 13.15 -23.47
CA HIS A 262 36.64 12.35 -23.86
C HIS A 262 37.67 12.37 -22.72
N TYR A 263 37.65 11.34 -21.87
CA TYR A 263 38.48 11.28 -20.66
C TYR A 263 39.99 11.44 -20.95
N ASP A 264 40.48 10.89 -22.06
CA ASP A 264 41.90 10.94 -22.43
C ASP A 264 42.42 12.36 -22.72
N SER A 265 41.52 13.34 -22.91
CA SER A 265 41.87 14.74 -23.14
C SER A 265 41.71 15.63 -21.90
N LEU A 266 41.39 15.06 -20.73
CA LEU A 266 41.15 15.83 -19.51
C LEU A 266 42.25 15.54 -18.47
N PRO A 267 42.85 16.58 -17.86
CA PRO A 267 43.74 16.38 -16.73
C PRO A 267 42.92 15.95 -15.50
N PRO A 268 43.29 14.86 -14.80
CA PRO A 268 42.63 14.49 -13.56
C PRO A 268 42.98 15.49 -12.45
N GLU A 269 41.97 15.90 -11.68
CA GLU A 269 42.12 16.70 -10.46
C GLU A 269 42.62 15.83 -9.30
N ALA A 270 42.12 14.60 -9.21
CA ALA A 270 42.56 13.61 -8.23
C ALA A 270 42.27 12.18 -8.70
N GLU A 271 43.08 11.23 -8.26
CA GLU A 271 42.90 9.80 -8.55
C GLU A 271 43.21 8.96 -7.31
N GLY A 272 42.57 7.80 -7.20
CA GLY A 272 42.82 6.89 -6.09
C GLY A 272 42.08 5.58 -6.19
N SER A 273 42.24 4.75 -5.15
CA SER A 273 41.46 3.54 -4.94
C SER A 273 40.37 3.78 -3.91
N SER A 274 39.28 3.04 -4.02
CA SER A 274 38.22 3.04 -3.03
C SER A 274 37.77 1.60 -2.75
N VAL A 275 37.15 1.38 -1.59
CA VAL A 275 36.46 0.11 -1.27
C VAL A 275 34.94 0.25 -1.40
N VAL A 276 34.45 1.46 -1.66
CA VAL A 276 33.02 1.79 -1.79
C VAL A 276 32.82 2.91 -2.81
N LEU A 277 31.66 2.95 -3.47
CA LEU A 277 31.26 4.09 -4.28
C LEU A 277 30.81 5.24 -3.36
N THR A 278 31.41 6.42 -3.43
CA THR A 278 31.06 7.54 -2.55
C THR A 278 31.29 8.88 -3.24
N SER A 279 30.57 9.92 -2.83
CA SER A 279 30.91 11.31 -3.17
C SER A 279 31.79 11.98 -2.12
N ASN A 280 32.12 11.32 -1.01
CA ASN A 280 32.94 11.87 0.07
C ASN A 280 34.44 11.71 -0.23
N LEU A 281 34.89 12.37 -1.31
CA LEU A 281 36.28 12.39 -1.76
C LEU A 281 36.89 13.77 -1.55
N SER A 282 38.22 13.84 -1.46
CA SER A 282 38.94 15.10 -1.34
C SER A 282 40.19 15.08 -2.24
N PRO A 283 40.46 16.17 -3.00
CA PRO A 283 39.61 17.35 -3.19
C PRO A 283 38.34 17.04 -4.00
N LEU A 284 37.28 17.83 -3.81
CA LEU A 284 36.07 17.77 -4.64
C LEU A 284 35.62 19.20 -4.98
N PRO A 285 35.82 19.65 -6.24
CA PRO A 285 35.41 20.99 -6.68
C PRO A 285 33.88 21.20 -6.59
N LYS A 286 33.39 22.43 -6.84
CA LYS A 286 31.93 22.70 -6.82
C LYS A 286 31.20 22.04 -7.99
N LYS A 287 31.85 21.98 -9.16
CA LYS A 287 31.44 21.24 -10.35
C LYS A 287 32.52 20.23 -10.69
N PHE A 288 32.13 18.99 -10.85
CA PHE A 288 33.08 17.90 -11.05
C PHE A 288 32.45 16.76 -11.82
N LEU A 289 33.31 15.84 -12.25
CA LEU A 289 32.93 14.48 -12.63
C LEU A 289 33.76 13.49 -11.82
N ILE A 290 33.10 12.54 -11.14
CA ILE A 290 33.74 11.36 -10.56
C ILE A 290 33.49 10.18 -11.51
N ARG A 291 34.57 9.55 -11.98
CA ARG A 291 34.53 8.30 -12.74
C ARG A 291 35.07 7.18 -11.88
N TYR A 292 34.25 6.18 -11.60
CA TYR A 292 34.64 4.93 -10.95
C TYR A 292 34.85 3.83 -11.99
N GLN A 293 35.88 3.02 -11.78
CA GLN A 293 36.14 1.80 -12.54
C GLN A 293 36.48 0.65 -11.59
N GLY A 294 36.03 -0.56 -11.88
CA GLY A 294 36.34 -1.75 -11.08
C GLY A 294 35.74 -3.01 -11.69
N THR A 295 35.45 -3.99 -10.85
CA THR A 295 34.87 -5.28 -11.25
C THR A 295 33.60 -5.57 -10.46
N LEU A 296 32.50 -5.85 -11.17
CA LEU A 296 31.25 -6.36 -10.59
C LEU A 296 31.23 -7.89 -10.72
N LYS A 297 31.20 -8.59 -9.59
CA LYS A 297 31.09 -10.05 -9.52
C LYS A 297 29.64 -10.45 -9.36
N VAL A 298 29.17 -11.30 -10.25
CA VAL A 298 27.79 -11.80 -10.30
C VAL A 298 27.82 -13.32 -10.16
N GLN A 299 27.12 -13.85 -9.15
CA GLN A 299 27.05 -15.30 -8.94
C GLN A 299 25.75 -15.90 -9.48
N GLU A 300 24.63 -15.18 -9.38
CA GLU A 300 23.34 -15.63 -9.90
C GLU A 300 23.06 -14.97 -11.25
N PRO A 301 22.89 -15.72 -12.34
CA PRO A 301 22.58 -15.13 -13.63
C PRO A 301 21.13 -14.57 -13.65
N GLY A 302 20.93 -13.46 -14.35
CA GLY A 302 19.60 -12.92 -14.65
C GLY A 302 19.58 -11.39 -14.76
N GLU A 303 18.38 -10.80 -14.68
CA GLU A 303 18.20 -9.35 -14.79
C GLU A 303 18.52 -8.63 -13.47
N TYR A 304 19.50 -7.74 -13.52
CA TYR A 304 19.87 -6.83 -12.45
C TYR A 304 19.36 -5.43 -12.73
N ARG A 305 18.67 -4.84 -11.75
CA ARG A 305 18.14 -3.49 -11.82
C ARG A 305 18.93 -2.58 -10.90
N PHE A 306 19.38 -1.46 -11.45
CA PHE A 306 20.14 -0.44 -10.75
C PHE A 306 19.30 0.83 -10.61
N LYS A 307 19.38 1.48 -9.45
CA LYS A 307 18.83 2.81 -9.21
C LYS A 307 19.93 3.70 -8.68
N MET A 308 20.10 4.86 -9.28
CA MET A 308 21.16 5.79 -8.92
C MET A 308 20.57 7.12 -8.45
N GLN A 309 21.28 7.79 -7.55
CA GLN A 309 20.96 9.11 -7.02
C GLN A 309 22.17 10.00 -7.19
N VAL A 310 22.01 11.04 -8.01
CA VAL A 310 23.09 11.95 -8.43
C VAL A 310 22.58 13.40 -8.45
N PRO A 311 22.24 13.99 -7.29
CA PRO A 311 21.73 15.36 -7.19
C PRO A 311 22.67 16.38 -7.84
N GLY A 312 22.08 17.47 -8.32
CA GLY A 312 22.79 18.54 -9.01
C GLY A 312 23.50 18.14 -10.31
N GLY A 313 23.15 16.99 -10.89
CA GLY A 313 23.96 16.37 -11.93
C GLY A 313 23.27 15.32 -12.79
N ALA A 314 24.10 14.51 -13.44
CA ALA A 314 23.74 13.33 -14.21
C ALA A 314 24.74 12.20 -13.96
N GLY A 315 24.33 10.97 -14.23
CA GLY A 315 25.22 9.82 -14.12
C GLY A 315 24.81 8.66 -15.00
N TYR A 316 25.72 7.71 -15.19
CA TYR A 316 25.47 6.43 -15.84
C TYR A 316 26.15 5.27 -15.11
N VAL A 317 25.73 4.05 -15.43
CA VAL A 317 26.36 2.80 -14.99
C VAL A 317 26.56 1.90 -16.21
N LYS A 318 27.78 1.42 -16.42
CA LYS A 318 28.14 0.38 -17.39
C LYS A 318 28.59 -0.89 -16.67
N VAL A 319 28.20 -2.03 -17.22
CA VAL A 319 28.67 -3.35 -16.80
C VAL A 319 29.05 -4.11 -18.06
N GLY A 320 30.32 -4.51 -18.16
CA GLY A 320 30.93 -4.88 -19.44
C GLY A 320 30.98 -3.67 -20.37
N ASP A 321 30.56 -3.88 -21.62
CA ASP A 321 30.50 -2.83 -22.65
C ASP A 321 29.12 -2.15 -22.75
N ASP A 322 28.14 -2.61 -21.96
CA ASP A 322 26.74 -2.19 -22.04
C ASP A 322 26.34 -1.25 -20.90
N TYR A 323 25.38 -0.37 -21.19
CA TYR A 323 24.79 0.52 -20.20
C TYR A 323 23.68 -0.17 -19.41
N ALA A 324 23.91 -0.39 -18.11
CA ALA A 324 22.84 -0.73 -17.18
C ALA A 324 21.96 0.48 -16.88
N ILE A 325 22.56 1.67 -16.77
CA ILE A 325 21.88 2.96 -16.69
C ILE A 325 22.52 3.89 -17.71
N ARG A 326 21.75 4.48 -18.62
CA ARG A 326 22.25 5.51 -19.55
C ARG A 326 22.35 6.87 -18.86
N LEU A 327 23.25 7.73 -19.34
CA LEU A 327 23.46 9.07 -18.78
C LEU A 327 22.13 9.84 -18.69
N SER A 328 21.71 10.13 -17.46
CA SER A 328 20.45 10.82 -17.18
C SER A 328 20.52 11.57 -15.84
N ARG A 329 19.66 12.57 -15.69
CA ARG A 329 19.59 13.47 -14.53
C ARG A 329 18.69 12.90 -13.43
N TYR A 330 18.80 13.50 -12.24
CA TYR A 330 17.99 13.19 -11.05
C TYR A 330 18.29 11.82 -10.43
N ASN A 331 17.35 10.88 -10.55
CA ASN A 331 17.43 9.54 -9.98
C ASN A 331 17.29 8.48 -11.08
N PRO A 332 18.26 8.36 -12.00
CA PRO A 332 18.12 7.47 -13.13
C PRO A 332 18.15 6.00 -12.67
N GLY A 333 17.41 5.17 -13.38
CA GLY A 333 17.39 3.72 -13.16
C GLY A 333 17.43 2.98 -14.48
N GLY A 334 17.77 1.70 -14.42
CA GLY A 334 17.84 0.84 -15.58
C GLY A 334 18.13 -0.61 -15.20
N ALA A 335 18.16 -1.48 -16.20
CA ALA A 335 18.32 -2.91 -16.01
C ALA A 335 19.30 -3.48 -17.03
N ILE A 336 19.98 -4.57 -16.65
CA ILE A 336 20.84 -5.34 -17.52
C ILE A 336 20.76 -6.83 -17.16
N THR A 337 20.75 -7.70 -18.16
CA THR A 337 20.80 -9.15 -17.95
C THR A 337 22.24 -9.62 -17.97
N LEU A 338 22.69 -10.23 -16.88
CA LEU A 338 24.07 -10.67 -16.68
C LEU A 338 24.13 -12.18 -16.48
N PRO A 339 25.07 -12.89 -17.13
CA PRO A 339 25.43 -14.24 -16.72
C PRO A 339 26.22 -14.21 -15.40
N ALA A 340 26.45 -15.38 -14.80
CA ALA A 340 27.39 -15.50 -13.69
C ALA A 340 28.82 -15.25 -14.20
N GLY A 341 29.60 -14.44 -13.48
CA GLY A 341 30.97 -14.07 -13.84
C GLY A 341 31.39 -12.72 -13.29
N ASP A 342 32.58 -12.30 -13.72
CA ASP A 342 33.21 -11.04 -13.33
C ASP A 342 33.16 -10.08 -14.54
N PHE A 343 32.62 -8.89 -14.33
CA PHE A 343 32.43 -7.90 -15.39
C PHE A 343 33.16 -6.59 -15.07
N PRO A 344 33.80 -5.94 -16.05
CA PRO A 344 34.21 -4.55 -15.91
C PRO A 344 33.03 -3.69 -15.47
N PHE A 345 33.23 -2.86 -14.47
CA PHE A 345 32.23 -1.95 -13.94
C PHE A 345 32.70 -0.52 -14.11
N GLU A 346 31.82 0.36 -14.60
CA GLU A 346 32.08 1.79 -14.65
C GLU A 346 30.85 2.57 -14.17
N LEU A 347 31.06 3.54 -13.29
CA LEU A 347 30.03 4.48 -12.86
C LEU A 347 30.56 5.89 -13.04
N VAL A 348 29.69 6.79 -13.52
CA VAL A 348 29.98 8.21 -13.57
C VAL A 348 28.93 9.00 -12.83
N TYR A 349 29.41 9.95 -12.03
CA TYR A 349 28.61 11.03 -11.46
C TYR A 349 29.21 12.37 -11.88
N SER A 350 28.50 13.11 -12.72
CA SER A 350 28.85 14.47 -13.10
C SER A 350 27.91 15.47 -12.43
N LYS A 351 28.45 16.30 -11.56
CA LYS A 351 27.72 17.38 -10.87
C LYS A 351 28.08 18.71 -11.50
N PHE A 352 27.10 19.38 -12.07
CA PHE A 352 27.28 20.67 -12.76
C PHE A 352 26.39 21.79 -12.19
N VAL A 353 25.53 21.49 -11.21
CA VAL A 353 24.75 22.47 -10.44
C VAL A 353 25.51 22.83 -9.16
N ASP A 354 25.85 24.11 -8.99
CA ASP A 354 26.75 24.57 -7.92
C ASP A 354 26.16 24.50 -6.51
N TRP A 355 24.86 24.75 -6.36
CA TRP A 355 24.22 24.91 -5.05
C TRP A 355 23.78 23.58 -4.41
N ASP A 356 23.69 22.51 -5.20
CA ASP A 356 23.28 21.20 -4.68
C ASP A 356 24.46 20.52 -3.94
N ALA A 357 24.18 19.70 -2.93
CA ALA A 357 25.22 18.98 -2.21
C ALA A 357 25.65 17.73 -3.01
N PRO A 358 26.95 17.37 -3.03
CA PRO A 358 27.41 16.18 -3.73
C PRO A 358 26.96 14.92 -3.01
N ALA A 359 26.27 14.03 -3.72
CA ALA A 359 25.69 12.83 -3.17
C ALA A 359 25.71 11.72 -4.24
N LEU A 360 26.16 10.52 -3.88
CA LEU A 360 26.20 9.38 -4.80
C LEU A 360 25.55 8.16 -4.15
N GLY A 361 24.32 7.88 -4.56
CA GLY A 361 23.62 6.65 -4.23
C GLY A 361 23.61 5.69 -5.42
N LEU A 362 23.91 4.41 -5.20
CA LEU A 362 23.61 3.32 -6.13
C LEU A 362 23.01 2.16 -5.35
N SER A 363 21.81 1.72 -5.74
CA SER A 363 21.21 0.48 -5.29
C SER A 363 21.10 -0.53 -6.42
N VAL A 364 21.09 -1.81 -6.06
CA VAL A 364 20.93 -2.92 -6.99
C VAL A 364 19.96 -3.97 -6.44
N ALA A 365 19.09 -4.47 -7.31
CA ALA A 365 18.23 -5.62 -7.08
C ALA A 365 18.47 -6.66 -8.20
N GLY A 366 18.22 -7.93 -7.92
CA GLY A 366 18.43 -9.01 -8.89
C GLY A 366 17.62 -10.27 -8.58
N PRO A 367 17.83 -11.37 -9.31
CA PRO A 367 17.13 -12.63 -9.09
C PRO A 367 17.43 -13.16 -7.69
N GLY A 368 16.40 -13.27 -6.84
CA GLY A 368 16.55 -13.70 -5.44
C GLY A 368 17.39 -12.74 -4.57
N ILE A 369 17.53 -11.48 -4.98
CA ILE A 369 18.29 -10.46 -4.25
C ILE A 369 17.40 -9.22 -4.05
N ARG A 370 17.16 -8.89 -2.78
CA ARG A 370 16.43 -7.69 -2.36
C ARG A 370 17.20 -6.44 -2.77
N ASP A 371 16.51 -5.38 -3.19
CA ASP A 371 17.13 -4.06 -3.45
C ASP A 371 17.97 -3.63 -2.23
N TYR A 372 19.25 -3.36 -2.45
CA TYR A 372 20.17 -2.90 -1.41
C TYR A 372 21.14 -1.87 -1.98
N ILE A 373 21.62 -0.98 -1.11
CA ILE A 373 22.61 0.04 -1.49
C ILE A 373 23.98 -0.63 -1.63
N ILE A 374 24.62 -0.46 -2.78
CA ILE A 374 25.99 -0.94 -3.08
C ILE A 374 27.02 0.22 -3.07
N SER A 375 26.56 1.45 -2.83
CA SER A 375 27.37 2.64 -2.54
C SER A 375 27.40 2.97 -1.04
N ASP A 376 28.01 4.10 -0.70
CA ASP A 376 27.98 4.66 0.65
C ASP A 376 26.60 5.24 1.00
N GLU A 377 25.95 4.69 2.03
CA GLU A 377 24.60 5.10 2.47
C GLU A 377 24.54 6.57 2.90
N VAL A 378 25.62 7.09 3.49
CA VAL A 378 25.66 8.42 4.14
C VAL A 378 25.42 9.55 3.13
N THR A 379 25.80 9.33 1.87
CA THR A 379 25.68 10.32 0.80
C THR A 379 24.44 10.13 -0.07
N SER A 380 23.63 9.09 0.16
CA SER A 380 22.47 8.77 -0.71
C SER A 380 21.20 9.57 -0.39
N ARG A 381 20.99 9.95 0.87
CA ARG A 381 19.74 10.57 1.31
C ARG A 381 19.85 12.09 1.23
N GLY A 382 19.05 12.71 0.36
CA GLY A 382 18.74 14.15 0.49
C GLY A 382 18.23 14.45 1.90
N VAL A 383 18.37 15.69 2.38
CA VAL A 383 17.94 16.07 3.72
C VAL A 383 16.45 15.72 3.89
N PRO A 384 16.09 14.73 4.74
CA PRO A 384 14.70 14.37 4.92
C PRO A 384 13.97 15.56 5.54
N VAL A 385 12.81 15.89 4.97
CA VAL A 385 11.91 16.90 5.54
C VAL A 385 11.04 16.20 6.56
N ASP A 386 11.06 16.69 7.79
CA ASP A 386 10.13 16.20 8.82
C ASP A 386 8.69 16.46 8.36
N PRO A 387 7.80 15.44 8.42
CA PRO A 387 6.46 15.58 7.90
C PRO A 387 5.65 16.58 8.74
N ILE A 388 4.93 17.47 8.06
CA ILE A 388 3.98 18.40 8.68
C ILE A 388 2.62 17.70 8.78
N LEU A 389 2.45 16.92 9.85
CA LEU A 389 1.23 16.16 10.10
C LEU A 389 0.15 17.04 10.74
N VAL A 390 -1.08 16.90 10.24
CA VAL A 390 -2.27 17.55 10.79
C VAL A 390 -3.11 16.51 11.52
N THR A 391 -3.47 16.79 12.76
CA THR A 391 -4.34 15.92 13.55
C THR A 391 -5.79 16.42 13.52
N ALA A 392 -6.72 15.48 13.68
CA ALA A 392 -8.15 15.82 13.75
C ALA A 392 -8.54 16.58 15.03
N SER A 393 -7.72 16.54 16.08
CA SER A 393 -7.96 17.33 17.30
C SER A 393 -7.58 18.80 17.13
N ASP A 394 -6.54 19.08 16.34
CA ASP A 394 -6.03 20.44 16.17
C ASP A 394 -6.76 21.19 15.06
N ILE A 395 -6.95 20.52 13.91
CA ILE A 395 -7.61 21.08 12.73
C ILE A 395 -8.60 20.04 12.19
N PRO A 396 -9.83 19.96 12.74
CA PRO A 396 -10.83 18.97 12.32
C PRO A 396 -11.36 19.20 10.91
N VAL A 397 -11.14 20.38 10.32
CA VAL A 397 -11.56 20.70 8.95
C VAL A 397 -10.43 21.45 8.25
N LEU A 398 -9.86 20.87 7.19
CA LEU A 398 -8.79 21.46 6.40
C LEU A 398 -9.19 21.59 4.94
N ARG A 399 -9.03 22.80 4.38
CA ARG A 399 -9.11 23.01 2.93
C ARG A 399 -7.75 22.82 2.32
N SER A 400 -7.67 22.01 1.28
CA SER A 400 -6.46 21.73 0.52
C SER A 400 -6.87 21.06 -0.79
N PHE A 401 -6.00 21.08 -1.78
CA PHE A 401 -6.20 20.25 -2.97
C PHE A 401 -6.06 18.77 -2.59
N MET A 402 -6.79 17.91 -3.30
CA MET A 402 -6.70 16.46 -3.14
C MET A 402 -6.50 15.81 -4.49
N ASP A 403 -5.38 15.10 -4.64
CA ASP A 403 -5.11 14.29 -5.83
C ASP A 403 -5.68 12.90 -5.61
N ILE A 404 -6.65 12.52 -6.43
CA ILE A 404 -7.31 11.22 -6.38
C ILE A 404 -6.89 10.39 -7.60
N PRO A 405 -6.48 9.11 -7.43
CA PRO A 405 -6.23 8.23 -8.54
C PRO A 405 -7.46 8.08 -9.44
N MET A 406 -7.27 8.13 -10.76
CA MET A 406 -8.32 7.83 -11.74
C MET A 406 -7.85 6.78 -12.72
N ASP A 407 -8.69 5.78 -12.98
CA ASP A 407 -8.44 4.71 -13.94
C ASP A 407 -7.98 5.30 -15.29
N GLY A 408 -6.80 4.87 -15.76
CA GLY A 408 -6.26 5.24 -17.07
C GLY A 408 -5.66 6.65 -17.19
N LYS A 409 -5.50 7.42 -16.11
CA LYS A 409 -4.85 8.76 -16.15
C LYS A 409 -3.60 8.82 -15.26
N GLN A 410 -2.42 8.96 -15.90
CA GLN A 410 -1.21 9.37 -15.19
C GLN A 410 -1.42 10.74 -14.53
N GLY A 411 -1.12 10.84 -13.23
CA GLY A 411 -1.28 12.07 -12.45
C GLY A 411 -2.64 12.24 -11.74
N GLY A 412 -3.62 11.35 -11.96
CA GLY A 412 -4.91 11.37 -11.27
C GLY A 412 -5.80 12.57 -11.61
N TYR A 413 -6.77 12.86 -10.74
CA TYR A 413 -7.63 14.05 -10.80
C TYR A 413 -7.43 14.89 -9.55
N ARG A 414 -7.16 16.19 -9.74
CA ARG A 414 -7.02 17.15 -8.65
C ARG A 414 -8.34 17.80 -8.32
N ILE A 415 -8.86 17.52 -7.14
CA ILE A 415 -10.00 18.24 -6.55
C ILE A 415 -9.47 19.54 -5.96
N THR A 416 -9.89 20.67 -6.53
CA THR A 416 -9.41 22.00 -6.14
C THR A 416 -10.25 22.63 -5.02
N HIS A 417 -11.48 22.18 -4.83
CA HIS A 417 -12.39 22.65 -3.78
C HIS A 417 -12.72 21.56 -2.75
N ALA A 418 -11.68 20.81 -2.37
CA ALA A 418 -11.80 19.76 -1.37
C ALA A 418 -11.85 20.32 0.07
N ILE A 419 -12.74 19.73 0.87
CA ILE A 419 -12.81 19.91 2.32
C ILE A 419 -12.52 18.56 2.96
N ASN A 420 -11.39 18.46 3.65
CA ASN A 420 -11.02 17.28 4.41
C ASN A 420 -11.52 17.43 5.84
N VAL A 421 -12.21 16.40 6.34
CA VAL A 421 -12.85 16.42 7.65
C VAL A 421 -12.29 15.28 8.50
N GLY A 422 -11.71 15.69 9.62
CA GLY A 422 -11.11 14.85 10.65
C GLY A 422 -12.12 14.46 11.73
N SER A 423 -11.90 13.32 12.37
CA SER A 423 -12.65 12.87 13.55
C SER A 423 -11.72 12.23 14.56
N GLN A 424 -12.00 12.41 15.86
CA GLN A 424 -11.31 11.71 16.94
C GLN A 424 -11.66 10.21 17.00
N GLU A 425 -12.65 9.76 16.22
CA GLU A 425 -12.95 8.35 15.97
C GLU A 425 -11.99 7.71 14.94
N GLN A 426 -10.97 8.46 14.45
CA GLN A 426 -9.99 8.02 13.46
C GLN A 426 -10.62 7.54 12.14
N VAL A 427 -11.75 8.13 11.77
CA VAL A 427 -12.39 7.99 10.46
C VAL A 427 -12.60 9.37 9.86
N HIS A 428 -12.24 9.50 8.59
CA HIS A 428 -12.05 10.78 7.94
C HIS A 428 -12.63 10.74 6.54
N TYR A 429 -12.84 11.91 5.95
CA TYR A 429 -13.32 11.98 4.57
C TYR A 429 -12.92 13.26 3.85
N THR A 430 -13.00 13.20 2.52
CA THR A 430 -12.88 14.36 1.63
C THR A 430 -14.22 14.62 0.97
N TYR A 431 -14.67 15.86 1.05
CA TYR A 431 -15.87 16.36 0.39
C TYR A 431 -15.48 17.32 -0.74
N ASP A 432 -16.03 17.11 -1.92
CA ASP A 432 -15.85 18.00 -3.07
C ASP A 432 -16.98 19.04 -3.12
N LEU A 433 -16.64 20.30 -2.86
CA LEU A 433 -17.62 21.39 -2.88
C LEU A 433 -18.11 21.76 -4.28
N ASP A 434 -17.39 21.44 -5.35
CA ASP A 434 -17.81 21.74 -6.73
C ASP A 434 -18.85 20.73 -7.24
N HIS A 435 -18.91 19.55 -6.63
CA HIS A 435 -19.81 18.48 -7.03
C HIS A 435 -20.79 18.03 -5.93
N GLY A 436 -20.67 18.55 -4.71
CA GLY A 436 -21.52 18.13 -3.59
C GLY A 436 -21.38 16.63 -3.30
N THR A 437 -20.14 16.13 -3.37
CA THR A 437 -19.86 14.69 -3.39
C THR A 437 -18.82 14.28 -2.36
N LEU A 438 -19.10 13.14 -1.71
CA LEU A 438 -18.16 12.43 -0.88
C LEU A 438 -17.31 11.51 -1.76
N VAL A 439 -16.02 11.82 -1.90
CA VAL A 439 -15.15 11.18 -2.91
C VAL A 439 -14.31 10.04 -2.32
N GLN A 440 -13.87 10.19 -1.06
CA GLN A 440 -13.08 9.19 -0.36
C GLN A 440 -13.30 9.26 1.15
N VAL A 441 -13.06 8.14 1.80
CA VAL A 441 -13.09 7.97 3.26
C VAL A 441 -11.85 7.20 3.68
N TRP A 442 -11.35 7.40 4.89
CA TRP A 442 -10.19 6.64 5.37
C TRP A 442 -10.17 6.46 6.87
N ARG A 443 -9.42 5.44 7.34
CA ARG A 443 -9.20 5.13 8.75
C ARG A 443 -7.74 5.32 9.12
N GLY A 444 -7.47 5.87 10.30
CA GLY A 444 -6.13 6.02 10.85
C GLY A 444 -5.79 7.49 11.13
N GLY A 445 -4.57 7.91 10.79
CA GLY A 445 -4.16 9.31 10.88
C GLY A 445 -4.87 10.19 9.86
N PHE A 446 -4.98 11.49 10.16
CA PHE A 446 -5.74 12.44 9.35
C PHE A 446 -4.99 12.85 8.06
N LEU A 447 -4.09 13.83 8.10
CA LEU A 447 -3.43 14.33 6.89
C LEU A 447 -1.94 14.62 7.08
N ASP A 448 -1.18 14.38 6.02
CA ASP A 448 0.15 14.94 5.78
C ASP A 448 0.00 16.19 4.90
N ALA A 449 0.34 17.35 5.46
CA ALA A 449 0.28 18.65 4.79
C ALA A 449 1.66 19.17 4.37
N THR A 450 2.71 18.35 4.49
CA THR A 450 4.06 18.66 3.98
C THR A 450 4.05 19.18 2.54
N PRO A 451 3.43 18.49 1.55
CA PRO A 451 3.34 19.01 0.18
C PRO A 451 2.69 20.39 0.04
N MET A 452 1.82 20.80 0.97
CA MET A 452 1.17 22.12 0.92
C MET A 452 2.01 23.21 1.61
N TRP A 453 2.71 22.89 2.69
CA TRP A 453 3.31 23.88 3.59
C TRP A 453 4.84 23.91 3.60
N HIS A 454 5.52 22.92 3.01
CA HIS A 454 6.97 22.94 2.86
C HIS A 454 7.39 23.62 1.55
N ASP A 455 8.35 24.56 1.66
CA ASP A 455 8.84 25.39 0.55
C ASP A 455 7.70 26.10 -0.22
N ARG A 456 7.65 26.03 -1.56
CA ARG A 456 6.59 26.66 -2.36
C ARG A 456 5.27 25.90 -2.35
N GLY A 457 5.29 24.63 -1.93
CA GLY A 457 4.17 23.71 -1.90
C GLY A 457 3.45 23.50 -3.23
N ASP A 458 2.59 22.48 -3.31
CA ASP A 458 1.69 22.26 -4.45
C ASP A 458 0.20 22.48 -4.10
N GLY A 459 -0.07 22.93 -2.87
CA GLY A 459 -1.40 23.19 -2.32
C GLY A 459 -2.17 21.93 -1.90
N SER A 460 -1.58 20.73 -1.99
CA SER A 460 -2.26 19.47 -1.71
C SER A 460 -1.93 18.91 -0.33
N SER A 461 -2.84 18.10 0.22
CA SER A 461 -2.56 17.26 1.39
C SER A 461 -2.79 15.79 1.05
N ARG A 462 -2.23 14.88 1.84
CA ARG A 462 -2.35 13.43 1.62
C ARG A 462 -2.94 12.73 2.84
N PRO A 463 -3.90 11.80 2.69
CA PRO A 463 -4.33 10.96 3.79
C PRO A 463 -3.16 10.14 4.34
N THR A 464 -3.04 10.05 5.67
CA THR A 464 -2.01 9.20 6.32
C THR A 464 -2.54 7.84 6.77
N GLY A 465 -3.81 7.54 6.51
CA GLY A 465 -4.49 6.30 6.87
C GLY A 465 -4.91 5.46 5.66
N ALA A 466 -5.63 4.36 5.91
CA ALA A 466 -6.09 3.44 4.87
C ALA A 466 -7.30 4.01 4.13
N VAL A 467 -7.09 4.38 2.86
CA VAL A 467 -8.07 5.07 2.04
C VAL A 467 -8.98 4.10 1.28
N GLN A 468 -10.28 4.39 1.32
CA GLN A 468 -11.30 3.82 0.47
C GLN A 468 -11.85 4.92 -0.45
N GLN A 469 -11.62 4.76 -1.76
CA GLN A 469 -12.23 5.59 -2.79
C GLN A 469 -13.69 5.18 -2.99
N LEU A 470 -14.62 6.13 -3.13
CA LEU A 470 -16.06 5.83 -3.20
C LEU A 470 -16.66 6.07 -4.58
N ALA A 471 -16.41 7.24 -5.14
CA ALA A 471 -17.02 7.65 -6.41
C ALA A 471 -16.11 8.63 -7.15
N ALA A 472 -16.29 8.70 -8.46
CA ALA A 472 -15.75 9.79 -9.25
C ALA A 472 -16.25 11.16 -8.70
N PRO A 473 -15.45 12.22 -8.81
CA PRO A 473 -15.81 13.59 -8.43
C PRO A 473 -16.79 14.18 -9.45
N VAL A 474 -18.00 13.63 -9.45
CA VAL A 474 -19.17 14.10 -10.22
C VAL A 474 -20.32 14.29 -9.25
N LEU A 475 -21.41 14.94 -9.68
CA LEU A 475 -22.56 15.22 -8.81
C LEU A 475 -23.12 13.95 -8.16
N SER A 476 -23.28 13.96 -6.83
CA SER A 476 -23.93 12.90 -6.06
C SER A 476 -25.44 12.83 -6.29
N LEU A 477 -26.06 13.97 -6.60
CA LEU A 477 -27.49 14.12 -6.90
C LEU A 477 -27.68 14.38 -8.39
N ALA A 478 -28.63 13.71 -9.05
CA ALA A 478 -28.97 13.92 -10.44
C ALA A 478 -30.48 13.92 -10.67
N ARG A 479 -30.97 14.76 -11.57
CA ARG A 479 -32.32 14.62 -12.15
C ARG A 479 -32.24 13.70 -13.36
N LEU A 480 -32.91 12.55 -13.30
CA LEU A 480 -32.93 11.57 -14.38
C LEU A 480 -34.30 11.56 -15.08
N SER A 481 -34.29 11.48 -16.42
CA SER A 481 -35.51 11.32 -17.22
C SER A 481 -36.10 9.91 -17.09
N SER A 482 -35.26 8.92 -16.79
CA SER A 482 -35.64 7.56 -16.43
C SER A 482 -34.57 6.93 -15.54
N PRO A 483 -34.87 5.84 -14.81
CA PRO A 483 -33.86 5.13 -14.01
C PRO A 483 -32.73 4.49 -14.83
N GLN A 484 -32.78 4.53 -16.16
CA GLN A 484 -31.75 4.02 -17.07
C GLN A 484 -30.96 5.15 -17.77
N ALA A 485 -31.34 6.41 -17.57
CA ALA A 485 -30.62 7.54 -18.15
C ALA A 485 -29.19 7.64 -17.59
N ASN A 486 -28.23 7.98 -18.44
CA ASN A 486 -26.82 8.13 -18.06
C ASN A 486 -26.67 9.11 -16.89
N TRP A 487 -25.72 8.83 -16.00
CA TRP A 487 -25.38 9.75 -14.93
C TRP A 487 -24.73 11.02 -15.52
N VAL A 488 -25.09 12.18 -14.98
CA VAL A 488 -24.52 13.47 -15.43
C VAL A 488 -23.05 13.54 -15.01
N SER A 489 -22.18 13.87 -15.96
CA SER A 489 -20.72 13.91 -15.75
C SER A 489 -20.21 15.26 -15.26
N ASP A 490 -21.01 16.31 -15.32
CA ASP A 490 -20.66 17.67 -14.90
C ASP A 490 -21.85 18.36 -14.22
N THR A 491 -21.67 19.65 -13.88
CA THR A 491 -22.71 20.47 -13.27
C THR A 491 -23.58 21.22 -14.28
N THR A 492 -23.37 21.04 -15.58
CA THR A 492 -24.03 21.82 -16.63
C THR A 492 -25.55 21.57 -16.61
N GLY A 493 -26.34 22.65 -16.62
CA GLY A 493 -27.80 22.57 -16.60
C GLY A 493 -28.42 22.15 -15.25
N SER A 494 -27.61 21.77 -14.25
CA SER A 494 -28.10 21.44 -12.90
C SER A 494 -28.44 22.68 -12.06
N GLY A 495 -27.89 23.85 -12.41
CA GLY A 495 -27.95 25.02 -11.53
C GLY A 495 -27.21 24.82 -10.21
N PHE A 496 -26.26 23.89 -10.16
CA PHE A 496 -25.47 23.58 -8.97
C PHE A 496 -24.80 24.84 -8.40
N ARG A 497 -24.98 25.07 -7.10
CA ARG A 497 -24.30 26.13 -6.35
C ARG A 497 -23.98 25.65 -4.95
N SER A 498 -22.69 25.53 -4.65
CA SER A 498 -22.24 25.37 -3.27
C SER A 498 -22.65 26.58 -2.43
N ARG A 499 -23.13 26.32 -1.21
CA ARG A 499 -23.49 27.32 -0.20
C ARG A 499 -22.58 27.22 1.03
N GLY A 500 -21.47 26.49 0.93
CA GLY A 500 -20.52 26.28 2.01
C GLY A 500 -21.01 25.24 3.03
N TYR A 501 -20.60 25.40 4.29
CA TYR A 501 -20.98 24.52 5.38
C TYR A 501 -21.13 25.29 6.70
N VAL A 502 -21.90 24.72 7.62
CA VAL A 502 -22.01 25.19 9.01
C VAL A 502 -21.47 24.11 9.93
N LEU A 503 -20.61 24.48 10.87
CA LEU A 503 -20.07 23.55 11.86
C LEU A 503 -21.07 23.38 13.01
N ASP A 504 -21.23 22.14 13.47
CA ASP A 504 -21.92 21.87 14.74
C ASP A 504 -21.00 22.08 15.95
N ALA A 505 -21.54 21.88 17.16
CA ALA A 505 -20.79 22.06 18.42
C ALA A 505 -19.58 21.12 18.56
N ASN A 506 -19.54 20.03 17.81
CA ASN A 506 -18.43 19.08 17.79
C ASN A 506 -17.45 19.35 16.63
N GLY A 507 -17.65 20.46 15.88
CA GLY A 507 -16.80 20.85 14.76
C GLY A 507 -17.06 20.09 13.46
N PHE A 508 -18.14 19.30 13.36
CA PHE A 508 -18.48 18.62 12.12
C PHE A 508 -19.30 19.49 11.18
N PRO A 509 -18.96 19.57 9.88
CA PRO A 509 -19.69 20.37 8.93
C PRO A 509 -21.01 19.71 8.50
N THR A 510 -22.04 20.53 8.34
CA THR A 510 -23.19 20.25 7.48
C THR A 510 -23.01 21.06 6.20
N PHE A 511 -22.86 20.39 5.07
CA PHE A 511 -22.66 21.04 3.77
C PHE A 511 -24.01 21.45 3.18
N HIS A 512 -24.02 22.57 2.46
CA HIS A 512 -25.21 23.12 1.83
C HIS A 512 -24.95 23.34 0.35
N TYR A 513 -25.88 22.92 -0.50
CA TYR A 513 -25.85 23.25 -1.93
C TYR A 513 -27.26 23.36 -2.51
N LEU A 514 -27.36 24.01 -3.66
CA LEU A 514 -28.57 24.06 -4.49
C LEU A 514 -28.32 23.23 -5.75
N ALA A 515 -29.27 22.39 -6.18
CA ALA A 515 -29.25 21.73 -7.49
C ALA A 515 -30.68 21.44 -7.97
N TRP A 516 -30.97 21.69 -9.25
CA TRP A 516 -32.31 21.63 -9.86
C TRP A 516 -33.39 22.35 -9.04
N GLY A 517 -33.05 23.51 -8.45
CA GLY A 517 -33.96 24.27 -7.57
C GLY A 517 -34.21 23.65 -6.19
N THR A 518 -33.60 22.50 -5.91
CA THR A 518 -33.68 21.79 -4.63
C THR A 518 -32.55 22.23 -3.72
N ALA A 519 -32.88 22.69 -2.52
CA ALA A 519 -31.88 22.98 -1.48
C ALA A 519 -31.55 21.69 -0.74
N VAL A 520 -30.26 21.38 -0.61
CA VAL A 520 -29.76 20.16 0.03
C VAL A 520 -28.90 20.50 1.23
N GLN A 521 -29.14 19.79 2.34
CA GLN A 521 -28.21 19.68 3.46
C GLN A 521 -27.59 18.29 3.42
N ASP A 522 -26.26 18.22 3.45
CA ASP A 522 -25.48 16.99 3.39
C ASP A 522 -24.68 16.84 4.68
N ILE A 523 -25.14 15.93 5.54
CA ILE A 523 -24.70 15.74 6.91
C ILE A 523 -23.93 14.44 6.97
N ILE A 524 -22.62 14.52 7.21
CA ILE A 524 -21.74 13.35 7.30
C ILE A 524 -21.16 13.31 8.71
N ARG A 525 -21.32 12.19 9.41
CA ARG A 525 -20.88 12.02 10.81
C ARG A 525 -20.20 10.67 11.02
N PRO A 526 -19.20 10.58 11.90
CA PRO A 526 -18.65 9.29 12.30
C PRO A 526 -19.73 8.43 12.97
N LEU A 527 -19.70 7.13 12.71
CA LEU A 527 -20.43 6.14 13.50
C LEU A 527 -19.72 5.91 14.84
N ASP A 528 -20.46 5.38 15.81
CA ASP A 528 -19.91 4.99 17.11
C ASP A 528 -18.69 4.08 16.95
N LYS A 529 -17.69 4.28 17.82
CA LYS A 529 -16.42 3.53 17.82
C LYS A 529 -15.67 3.59 16.48
N GLY A 530 -15.92 4.61 15.66
CA GLY A 530 -15.27 4.76 14.37
C GLY A 530 -15.60 3.65 13.37
N GLN A 531 -16.76 3.00 13.48
CA GLN A 531 -17.13 1.89 12.58
C GLN A 531 -17.38 2.31 11.12
N GLY A 532 -17.40 3.60 10.84
CA GLY A 532 -17.58 4.13 9.50
C GLY A 532 -18.15 5.53 9.55
N LEU A 533 -18.84 5.93 8.48
CA LEU A 533 -19.50 7.22 8.39
C LEU A 533 -20.97 7.05 8.06
N ARG A 534 -21.83 7.83 8.71
CA ARG A 534 -23.24 8.00 8.35
C ARG A 534 -23.38 9.26 7.51
N ARG A 535 -24.00 9.15 6.33
CA ARG A 535 -24.37 10.27 5.48
C ARG A 535 -25.89 10.42 5.45
N GLU A 536 -26.34 11.64 5.64
CA GLU A 536 -27.74 12.03 5.58
C GLU A 536 -27.92 13.22 4.65
N LEU A 537 -28.75 13.04 3.63
CA LEU A 537 -29.16 14.08 2.70
C LEU A 537 -30.59 14.51 3.07
N GLN A 538 -30.77 15.80 3.33
CA GLN A 538 -32.08 16.41 3.55
C GLN A 538 -32.37 17.38 2.40
N LEU A 539 -33.50 17.18 1.73
CA LEU A 539 -33.91 17.94 0.56
C LEU A 539 -35.11 18.82 0.90
N GLN A 540 -35.05 20.08 0.47
CA GLN A 540 -36.15 21.03 0.58
C GLN A 540 -36.57 21.49 -0.82
N ASN A 541 -37.87 21.53 -1.07
CA ASN A 541 -38.46 21.85 -2.38
C ASN A 541 -37.90 20.96 -3.50
N ALA A 542 -37.87 19.64 -3.25
CA ALA A 542 -37.27 18.68 -4.18
C ALA A 542 -37.99 18.65 -5.53
N ALA A 543 -37.19 18.76 -6.60
CA ALA A 543 -37.68 18.56 -7.95
C ALA A 543 -38.06 17.09 -8.19
N ASP A 544 -38.99 16.85 -9.13
CA ASP A 544 -39.33 15.50 -9.54
C ASP A 544 -38.19 14.82 -10.32
N GLY A 545 -38.03 13.51 -10.10
CA GLY A 545 -37.06 12.67 -10.81
C GLY A 545 -35.64 12.77 -10.26
N LEU A 546 -35.47 13.15 -9.00
CA LEU A 546 -34.16 13.17 -8.34
C LEU A 546 -33.72 11.79 -7.86
N TYR A 547 -32.46 11.47 -8.12
CA TYR A 547 -31.76 10.27 -7.68
C TYR A 547 -30.44 10.66 -7.04
N VAL A 548 -30.01 9.87 -6.06
CA VAL A 548 -28.66 9.92 -5.50
C VAL A 548 -27.89 8.68 -5.96
N LYS A 549 -26.69 8.85 -6.50
CA LYS A 549 -25.76 7.75 -6.73
C LYS A 549 -24.92 7.57 -5.48
N ILE A 550 -25.19 6.51 -4.73
CA ILE A 550 -24.54 6.25 -3.44
C ILE A 550 -23.31 5.32 -3.56
N ALA A 551 -23.19 4.61 -4.69
CA ALA A 551 -21.99 3.85 -5.04
C ALA A 551 -21.85 3.68 -6.56
N GLU A 552 -20.61 3.50 -6.99
CA GLU A 552 -20.22 3.03 -8.32
C GLU A 552 -19.05 2.07 -8.19
N GLY A 553 -19.04 0.97 -8.94
CA GLY A 553 -18.02 -0.07 -8.82
C GLY A 553 -18.03 -1.05 -9.99
N ALA A 554 -17.00 -1.89 -10.10
CA ALA A 554 -16.99 -3.03 -11.01
C ALA A 554 -18.12 -4.02 -10.67
N ALA A 555 -18.43 -4.19 -9.39
CA ALA A 555 -19.53 -5.05 -8.92
C ALA A 555 -20.15 -4.51 -7.62
N ILE A 556 -21.47 -4.60 -7.52
CA ILE A 556 -22.28 -4.24 -6.36
C ILE A 556 -23.21 -5.42 -6.03
N GLU A 557 -22.91 -6.12 -4.95
CA GLU A 557 -23.66 -7.28 -4.49
C GLU A 557 -24.67 -6.86 -3.41
N SER A 558 -25.93 -7.26 -3.55
CA SER A 558 -26.93 -7.07 -2.48
C SER A 558 -26.74 -8.12 -1.40
N ALA A 559 -26.67 -7.68 -0.15
CA ALA A 559 -26.66 -8.50 1.05
C ALA A 559 -27.97 -8.33 1.84
N GLU A 560 -28.10 -9.00 2.99
CA GLU A 560 -29.32 -8.94 3.80
C GLU A 560 -29.63 -7.52 4.32
N LYS A 561 -30.93 -7.19 4.46
CA LYS A 561 -31.43 -5.98 5.14
C LYS A 561 -30.93 -4.64 4.57
N GLY A 562 -30.91 -4.49 3.25
CA GLY A 562 -30.55 -3.21 2.60
C GLY A 562 -29.06 -2.90 2.64
N ARG A 563 -28.23 -3.91 2.89
CA ARG A 563 -26.77 -3.83 2.82
C ARG A 563 -26.28 -4.17 1.42
N PHE A 564 -25.23 -3.49 0.97
CA PHE A 564 -24.57 -3.72 -0.30
C PHE A 564 -23.07 -3.86 -0.08
N LEU A 565 -22.45 -4.75 -0.84
CA LEU A 565 -21.00 -4.94 -0.91
C LEU A 565 -20.52 -4.37 -2.23
N VAL A 566 -19.51 -3.50 -2.19
CA VAL A 566 -18.99 -2.83 -3.39
C VAL A 566 -17.56 -3.28 -3.68
N ASP A 567 -17.23 -3.42 -4.97
CA ASP A 567 -15.90 -3.68 -5.51
C ASP A 567 -15.19 -4.87 -4.86
N GLY A 568 -15.78 -6.05 -5.03
CA GLY A 568 -15.16 -7.29 -4.58
C GLY A 568 -14.97 -7.36 -3.06
N LYS A 569 -15.87 -6.72 -2.29
CA LYS A 569 -15.86 -6.61 -0.83
C LYS A 569 -14.76 -5.68 -0.30
N SER A 570 -14.69 -4.50 -0.89
CA SER A 570 -13.80 -3.41 -0.45
C SER A 570 -14.43 -2.56 0.65
N TYR A 571 -15.74 -2.33 0.60
CA TYR A 571 -16.52 -1.68 1.66
C TYR A 571 -18.00 -2.11 1.61
N TYR A 572 -18.73 -1.83 2.69
CA TYR A 572 -20.18 -1.99 2.75
C TYR A 572 -20.89 -0.64 2.66
N LEU A 573 -22.06 -0.65 2.04
CA LEU A 573 -23.09 0.37 2.23
C LEU A 573 -24.28 -0.23 2.96
N GLN A 574 -24.77 0.48 3.97
CA GLN A 574 -26.00 0.12 4.68
C GLN A 574 -27.03 1.21 4.42
N LEU A 575 -28.12 0.88 3.73
CA LEU A 575 -29.25 1.80 3.59
C LEU A 575 -30.02 1.83 4.91
N ASP A 576 -30.09 3.00 5.53
CA ASP A 576 -30.71 3.18 6.85
C ASP A 576 -32.14 3.73 6.74
N ASP A 577 -32.34 4.71 5.85
CA ASP A 577 -33.65 5.31 5.57
C ASP A 577 -33.68 5.87 4.14
N ALA A 578 -34.59 5.40 3.30
CA ALA A 578 -34.81 5.90 1.93
C ALA A 578 -36.19 6.54 1.75
N GLY A 579 -36.93 6.84 2.83
CA GLY A 579 -38.28 7.39 2.75
C GLY A 579 -39.27 6.49 2.00
N GLY A 580 -39.07 5.17 2.07
CA GLY A 580 -39.86 4.17 1.33
C GLY A 580 -39.43 3.94 -0.12
N ALA A 581 -38.43 4.67 -0.63
CA ALA A 581 -37.86 4.42 -1.95
C ALA A 581 -37.07 3.10 -1.98
N LYS A 582 -37.06 2.44 -3.14
CA LYS A 582 -36.28 1.22 -3.36
C LYS A 582 -34.97 1.56 -4.06
N PRO A 583 -33.81 1.11 -3.52
CA PRO A 583 -32.54 1.25 -4.22
C PRO A 583 -32.53 0.41 -5.50
N GLN A 584 -31.78 0.85 -6.51
CA GLN A 584 -31.62 0.16 -7.77
C GLN A 584 -30.13 0.01 -8.10
N VAL A 585 -29.70 -1.24 -8.30
CA VAL A 585 -28.41 -1.53 -8.94
C VAL A 585 -28.63 -1.62 -10.45
N ARG A 586 -27.80 -0.92 -11.23
CA ARG A 586 -27.83 -0.99 -12.70
C ARG A 586 -26.42 -1.05 -13.26
N SER A 587 -26.27 -1.59 -14.47
CA SER A 587 -25.02 -1.50 -15.24
C SER A 587 -25.02 -0.24 -16.12
N SER A 588 -23.92 0.50 -16.12
CA SER A 588 -23.70 1.71 -16.92
C SER A 588 -22.21 1.85 -17.24
N ALA A 589 -21.86 2.09 -18.51
CA ALA A 589 -20.47 2.29 -18.97
C ALA A 589 -19.46 1.21 -18.49
N GLY A 590 -19.89 -0.06 -18.41
CA GLY A 590 -19.03 -1.18 -17.98
C GLY A 590 -18.85 -1.30 -16.46
N ARG A 591 -19.52 -0.45 -15.67
CA ARG A 591 -19.55 -0.50 -14.20
C ARG A 591 -20.99 -0.70 -13.71
N GLN A 592 -21.15 -0.97 -12.41
CA GLN A 592 -22.43 -0.97 -11.72
C GLN A 592 -22.58 0.31 -10.89
N GLU A 593 -23.80 0.86 -10.88
CA GLU A 593 -24.18 2.03 -10.09
C GLU A 593 -25.32 1.65 -9.14
N LEU A 594 -25.26 2.12 -7.90
CA LEU A 594 -26.33 2.01 -6.91
C LEU A 594 -27.03 3.35 -6.75
N LEU A 595 -28.27 3.40 -7.22
CA LEU A 595 -29.09 4.61 -7.25
C LEU A 595 -30.24 4.53 -6.26
N VAL A 596 -30.58 5.66 -5.63
CA VAL A 596 -31.74 5.78 -4.75
C VAL A 596 -32.59 6.98 -5.17
N PRO A 597 -33.87 6.79 -5.55
CA PRO A 597 -34.80 7.90 -5.73
C PRO A 597 -34.96 8.67 -4.43
N VAL A 598 -34.93 10.00 -4.48
CA VAL A 598 -35.02 10.84 -3.28
C VAL A 598 -36.05 11.96 -3.45
N ARG A 599 -36.81 12.22 -2.38
CA ARG A 599 -37.76 13.35 -2.30
C ARG A 599 -37.51 14.24 -1.10
N ASN A 600 -37.40 13.66 0.09
CA ASN A 600 -37.27 14.43 1.33
C ASN A 600 -35.95 14.14 2.05
N ARG A 601 -35.64 12.85 2.21
CA ARG A 601 -34.52 12.40 3.05
C ARG A 601 -33.92 11.11 2.48
N LEU A 602 -32.60 10.98 2.61
CA LEU A 602 -31.87 9.73 2.40
C LEU A 602 -30.81 9.61 3.48
N VAL A 603 -30.76 8.46 4.15
CA VAL A 603 -29.76 8.12 5.16
C VAL A 603 -29.13 6.78 4.81
N TYR A 604 -27.81 6.76 4.80
CA TYR A 604 -27.05 5.53 4.65
C TYR A 604 -25.72 5.61 5.37
N SER A 605 -25.16 4.46 5.67
CA SER A 605 -23.87 4.31 6.33
C SER A 605 -22.85 3.65 5.40
N ILE A 606 -21.62 4.15 5.44
CA ILE A 606 -20.47 3.62 4.72
C ILE A 606 -19.58 2.95 5.76
N ILE A 607 -19.49 1.64 5.68
CA ILE A 607 -18.75 0.80 6.63
C ILE A 607 -17.52 0.25 5.92
N PHE A 608 -16.35 0.62 6.42
CA PHE A 608 -15.07 0.33 5.79
C PHE A 608 -14.01 -0.01 6.82
#